data_AF-A0A7Y0SJ57-F1
#
_entry.id   AF-A0A7Y0SJ57-F1
#
_cell.length_a   1.000
_cell.length_b   1.000
_cell.length_c   1.000
_cell.angle_alpha   90.00
_cell.angle_beta   90.00
_cell.angle_gamma   90.00
#
_symmetry.space_group_name_H-M   'P 1'
#
loop_
_entity.id
_entity.type
_entity.pdbx_description
1 polymer ?
#
loop_
_entity_poly.entity_id
_entity_poly.type
_entity_poly.pdbx_seq_one_letter_code
_entity_poly.pdbx_strand_id
1 'polypeptide(L)' 'MVPRTMSSTVSACLATPFKIRGVNYSMSSACATSAHCIGHAMELIQLGKQDIVFAGGGEELDWSQTMMFDAMGALSTKY' A
#
# COMPACT_ATOMS: atom_id res chain seq x y z
N MET A 1 -0.99 -14.34 13.65
CA MET A 1 -1.28 -14.08 12.23
C MET A 1 -1.88 -12.69 11.99
N VAL A 2 -2.58 -12.10 12.97
CA VAL A 2 -3.22 -10.77 12.86
C VAL A 2 -2.29 -9.67 12.33
N PRO A 3 -1.06 -9.45 12.84
CA PRO A 3 -0.20 -8.38 12.34
C PRO A 3 0.43 -8.68 10.98
N ARG A 4 0.16 -9.83 10.35
CA ARG A 4 0.69 -10.17 9.02
C ARG A 4 -0.32 -9.88 7.92
N THR A 5 -1.60 -10.05 8.22
CA THR A 5 -2.72 -9.80 7.29
C THR A 5 -3.29 -8.39 7.38
N MET A 6 -2.85 -7.58 8.35
CA MET A 6 -3.25 -6.18 8.43
C MET A 6 -2.63 -5.36 7.29
N SER A 7 -3.42 -4.49 6.66
CA SER A 7 -2.92 -3.56 5.63
C SER A 7 -1.89 -2.57 6.19
N SER A 8 -1.93 -2.29 7.49
CA SER A 8 -0.97 -1.42 8.19
C SER A 8 0.38 -2.09 8.46
N THR A 9 0.52 -3.40 8.23
CA THR A 9 1.76 -4.14 8.50
C THR A 9 2.93 -3.58 7.72
N VAL A 10 2.74 -3.30 6.43
CA VAL A 10 3.79 -2.72 5.57
C VAL A 10 4.27 -1.39 6.15
N SER A 11 3.34 -0.52 6.54
CA SER A 11 3.66 0.79 7.12
C SER A 11 4.33 0.69 8.49
N ALA A 12 3.90 -0.27 9.33
CA ALA A 12 4.50 -0.53 10.64
C ALA A 12 5.92 -1.14 10.52
N CYS A 13 6.13 -2.04 9.56
CA CYS A 13 7.43 -2.64 9.26
C CYS A 13 8.43 -1.62 8.71
N LEU A 14 7.96 -0.56 8.04
CA LEU A 14 8.78 0.58 7.63
C LEU A 14 9.05 1.53 8.80
N ALA A 15 8.05 1.88 9.61
CA ALA A 15 8.25 2.83 10.70
C ALA A 15 9.16 2.33 11.83
N THR A 16 9.15 1.03 12.10
CA THR A 16 9.96 0.43 13.18
C THR A 16 11.48 0.60 12.97
N PRO A 17 12.08 0.19 11.83
CA PRO A 17 13.51 0.37 11.59
C PRO A 17 13.90 1.82 11.34
N PHE A 18 13.06 2.59 10.62
CA PHE A 18 13.34 3.98 10.28
C PHE A 18 12.97 4.97 11.41
N LYS A 19 12.46 4.48 12.54
CA LYS A 19 12.04 5.27 13.71
C LYS A 19 11.11 6.44 13.34
N ILE A 20 10.18 6.17 12.43
CA ILE A 20 9.21 7.17 11.97
C ILE A 20 8.20 7.41 13.09
N ARG A 21 8.20 8.61 13.67
CA ARG A 21 7.28 9.03 14.76
C ARG A 21 6.16 9.97 14.27
N GLY A 22 6.19 10.31 12.98
CA GLY A 22 5.18 11.14 12.33
C GLY A 22 3.93 10.36 11.97
N VAL A 23 3.20 10.88 10.98
CA VAL A 23 1.98 10.28 10.46
C VAL A 23 2.28 8.90 9.85
N ASN A 24 1.56 7.88 10.28
CA ASN A 24 1.69 6.51 9.79
C ASN A 24 0.30 5.87 9.66
N TYR A 25 -0.12 5.60 8.42
CA TYR A 25 -1.30 4.80 8.11
C TYR A 25 -1.14 4.16 6.73
N SER A 26 -2.02 3.21 6.40
CA SER A 26 -2.10 2.58 5.07
C SER A 26 -3.41 2.95 4.40
N MET A 27 -3.33 3.45 3.16
CA MET A 27 -4.50 3.69 2.32
C MET A 27 -4.73 2.52 1.37
N SER A 28 -5.96 2.36 0.87
CA SER A 28 -6.31 1.35 -0.12
C SER A 28 -7.27 1.93 -1.15
N SER A 29 -6.85 1.92 -2.41
CA SER A 29 -7.67 2.22 -3.59
C SER A 29 -7.37 1.22 -4.72
N ALA A 30 -7.35 -0.07 -4.36
CA ALA A 30 -7.05 -1.19 -5.25
C ALA A 30 -5.76 -0.99 -6.06
N CYS A 31 -5.78 -1.19 -7.38
CA CYS A 31 -4.60 -1.08 -8.25
C CYS A 31 -3.99 0.34 -8.27
N ALA A 32 -4.76 1.38 -7.92
CA ALA A 32 -4.30 2.76 -7.90
C ALA A 32 -3.70 3.18 -6.54
N THR A 33 -3.64 2.27 -5.56
CA THR A 33 -3.22 2.58 -4.18
C THR A 33 -1.87 3.28 -4.13
N SER A 34 -0.86 2.80 -4.87
CA SER A 34 0.48 3.37 -4.87
C SER A 34 0.50 4.81 -5.40
N ALA A 35 -0.22 5.09 -6.49
CA ALA A 35 -0.35 6.46 -7.01
C ALA A 35 -1.08 7.38 -6.02
N HIS A 36 -2.14 6.87 -5.39
CA HIS A 36 -2.90 7.61 -4.38
C HIS A 36 -2.05 7.94 -3.14
N CYS A 37 -1.23 6.98 -2.68
CA CYS A 37 -0.27 7.20 -1.59
C CYS A 37 0.72 8.33 -1.91
N ILE A 38 1.25 8.37 -3.15
CA ILE A 38 2.20 9.39 -3.57
C ILE A 38 1.52 10.77 -3.64
N GLY A 39 0.32 10.85 -4.23
CA GLY A 39 -0.46 12.08 -4.29
C GLY A 39 -0.75 12.63 -2.91
N HIS A 40 -1.17 11.77 -1.99
CA HIS A 40 -1.47 12.20 -0.63
C HIS A 40 -0.22 12.62 0.16
N ALA A 41 0.91 11.94 -0.04
CA ALA A 41 2.18 12.36 0.54
C ALA A 41 2.61 13.74 0.05
N MET A 42 2.39 14.04 -1.23
CA MET A 42 2.61 15.37 -1.79
C MET A 42 1.70 16.42 -1.13
N GLU A 43 0.42 16.15 -0.91
CA GLU A 43 -0.47 17.06 -0.19
C GLU A 43 -0.02 17.29 1.27
N LEU A 44 0.44 16.25 1.98
CA LEU A 44 0.93 16.38 3.35
C LEU A 44 2.15 17.32 3.43
N ILE A 45 3.05 17.22 2.47
CA ILE A 45 4.24 18.08 2.38
C ILE A 45 3.83 19.50 1.98
N GLN A 46 2.95 19.66 0.99
CA GLN A 46 2.45 20.97 0.54
C GLN A 46 1.72 21.74 1.65
N LEU A 47 0.94 21.04 2.47
CA LEU A 47 0.23 21.63 3.61
C LEU A 47 1.13 21.86 4.84
N GLY A 48 2.43 21.54 4.77
CA GLY A 48 3.37 21.70 5.88
C GLY A 48 3.09 20.77 7.07
N LYS A 49 2.37 19.65 6.85
CA LYS A 49 2.02 18.68 7.91
C LYS A 49 3.16 17.68 8.18
N GLN A 50 4.02 17.44 7.21
CA GLN A 50 5.18 16.56 7.26
C GLN A 50 6.28 17.12 6.35
N ASP A 51 7.53 17.12 6.79
CA ASP A 51 8.65 17.57 5.94
C ASP A 51 9.13 16.45 4.99
N ILE A 52 9.04 15.20 5.43
CA ILE A 52 9.47 14.02 4.67
C ILE A 52 8.44 12.92 4.89
N VAL A 53 7.95 12.34 3.80
CA VAL A 53 6.95 11.26 3.83
C VAL A 53 7.45 10.09 2.99
N PHE A 54 7.33 8.87 3.55
CA PHE A 54 7.59 7.64 2.80
C PHE A 54 6.27 7.15 2.19
N ALA A 55 6.15 7.22 0.87
CA ALA A 55 4.93 6.85 0.14
C ALA A 55 5.17 5.60 -0.71
N GLY A 56 4.18 4.69 -0.72
CA GLY A 56 4.25 3.49 -1.54
C GLY A 56 3.12 2.50 -1.25
N GLY A 57 3.26 1.32 -1.82
CA GLY A 57 2.39 0.17 -1.59
C GLY A 57 3.17 -1.12 -1.80
N GLY A 58 2.75 -2.19 -1.13
CA GLY A 58 3.29 -3.52 -1.33
C GLY A 58 2.12 -4.49 -1.48
N GLU A 59 2.24 -5.41 -2.44
CA GLU A 59 1.32 -6.54 -2.57
C GLU A 59 2.11 -7.85 -2.61
N GLU A 60 1.46 -8.94 -2.26
CA GLU A 60 1.98 -10.28 -2.39
C GLU A 60 1.00 -11.09 -3.23
N LEU A 61 1.52 -11.75 -4.26
CA LEU A 61 0.72 -12.59 -5.14
C LEU A 61 0.54 -13.97 -4.51
N ASP A 62 -0.70 -14.35 -4.28
CA ASP A 62 -1.06 -15.71 -3.89
C ASP A 62 -1.88 -16.40 -4.98
N TRP A 63 -1.74 -17.72 -5.11
CA TRP A 63 -2.45 -18.52 -6.10
C TRP A 63 -3.98 -18.37 -5.94
N SER A 64 -4.47 -18.24 -4.70
CA SER A 64 -5.91 -18.06 -4.45
C SER A 64 -6.41 -16.72 -4.98
N GLN A 65 -5.60 -15.66 -4.87
CA GLN A 65 -5.89 -14.33 -5.40
C GLN A 65 -5.94 -14.35 -6.94
N THR A 66 -4.99 -15.05 -7.56
CA THR A 66 -4.97 -15.26 -9.02
C THR A 66 -6.24 -15.95 -9.52
N MET A 67 -6.73 -16.99 -8.83
CA MET A 67 -7.98 -17.66 -9.22
C MET A 67 -9.21 -16.73 -9.11
N MET A 68 -9.23 -15.81 -8.15
CA MET A 68 -10.31 -14.81 -8.05
C MET A 68 -10.27 -13.81 -9.22
N PHE A 69 -9.08 -13.36 -9.62
CA PHE A 69 -8.92 -12.50 -10.80
C PHE A 69 -9.25 -13.23 -12.11
N ASP A 70 -8.93 -14.52 -12.20
CA ASP A 70 -9.31 -15.39 -13.33
C ASP A 70 -10.84 -15.55 -13.42
N ALA A 71 -11.52 -15.78 -12.30
CA ALA A 71 -12.97 -15.90 -12.24
C ALA A 71 -13.70 -14.61 -12.67
N MET A 72 -13.07 -13.44 -12.48
CA MET A 72 -13.56 -12.15 -12.98
C MET A 72 -13.25 -11.92 -14.46
N GLY A 73 -12.48 -12.77 -15.11
CA GLY A 73 -12.00 -12.58 -16.49
C GLY A 73 -11.00 -11.43 -16.64
N ALA A 74 -10.34 -11.03 -15.54
CA ALA A 74 -9.39 -9.91 -15.54
C ALA A 74 -8.00 -10.33 -16.04
N LEU A 75 -7.67 -11.62 -15.96
CA LEU A 75 -6.41 -12.17 -16.46
C LEU A 75 -6.51 -12.49 -17.94
N SER A 76 -5.43 -12.28 -18.69
CA SER A 76 -5.42 -12.63 -20.10
C SER A 76 -5.25 -14.14 -20.30
N THR A 77 -6.05 -14.69 -21.21
CA THR A 77 -6.23 -16.14 -21.48
C THR A 77 -5.76 -16.56 -22.87
N LYS A 78 -5.30 -15.62 -23.69
CA LYS A 78 -4.86 -15.86 -25.08
C LYS A 78 -3.34 -15.82 -25.20
N TYR A 79 -2.70 -16.89 -24.74
CA TYR A 79 -1.31 -17.27 -25.05
C TYR A 79 -1.09 -18.74 -24.71
#